data_AF-A0A1Y3NYH3-F1
#
_entry.id   AF-A0A1Y3NYH3-F1
#
_cell.length_a   1.000
_cell.length_b   1.000
_cell.length_c   1.000
_cell.angle_alpha   90.00
_cell.angle_beta   90.00
_cell.angle_gamma   90.00
#
_symmetry.space_group_name_H-M   'P 1'
#
loop_
_entity.id
_entity.type
_entity.pdbx_description
1 polymer ?
#
loop_
_entity_poly.entity_id
_entity_poly.type
_entity_poly.pdbx_seq_one_letter_code
_entity_poly.pdbx_strand_id
1 'polypeptide(L)'
;MTSKSAFLSSKIRFAAFLMGSLALSQAQAAVDLSSYDATSQDSIVASHYEPTGVYSIRKTDVTLGGLQQLQKESRQNASELAALKETVKAQTRLIEELKRNNGTTTQSSNADVSGLKSKMDEQSRTISKLESQLNDLKRSAGSSSSSNSSSSDVSSLKSKIEDQNRSISKLESKLSDIQRSSGSSSNSSSGDISSLKQDISNLRSSVGRLESQVSSLSSKVK
;
A
#
# COMPACT_ATOMS: atom_id res chain seq x y z
N MET A 1 80.12 -60.32 119.78
CA MET A 1 80.00 -61.44 120.76
C MET A 1 78.83 -62.32 120.32
N THR A 2 78.90 -63.63 120.56
CA THR A 2 77.96 -64.65 120.04
C THR A 2 76.70 -64.84 120.89
N SER A 3 75.54 -65.05 120.25
CA SER A 3 74.39 -65.89 120.68
C SER A 3 73.43 -66.00 119.47
N LYS A 4 72.81 -67.15 119.11
CA LYS A 4 71.83 -68.01 119.85
C LYS A 4 70.59 -67.18 120.28
N SER A 5 69.33 -67.60 120.15
CA SER A 5 68.67 -68.86 119.72
C SER A 5 67.32 -68.49 119.02
N ALA A 6 66.34 -69.33 118.66
CA ALA A 6 66.00 -70.72 118.99
C ALA A 6 65.23 -71.42 117.83
N PHE A 7 64.35 -72.38 118.14
CA PHE A 7 63.63 -73.28 117.20
C PHE A 7 62.13 -73.39 117.57
N LEU A 8 61.29 -73.65 116.55
CA LEU A 8 60.07 -74.50 116.49
C LEU A 8 58.84 -74.30 117.41
N SER A 9 57.67 -74.22 116.75
CA SER A 9 56.35 -74.79 117.14
C SER A 9 55.37 -74.58 115.96
N SER A 10 55.20 -75.46 114.97
CA SER A 10 54.58 -76.81 114.96
C SER A 10 53.08 -76.85 115.28
N LYS A 11 52.22 -76.75 114.23
CA LYS A 11 51.26 -77.80 113.79
C LYS A 11 50.49 -77.37 112.52
N ILE A 12 49.97 -78.34 111.78
CA ILE A 12 49.45 -78.22 110.40
C ILE A 12 47.99 -78.72 110.34
N ARG A 13 47.23 -78.28 109.31
CA ARG A 13 45.95 -78.84 108.76
C ARG A 13 44.66 -78.18 109.28
N PHE A 14 43.56 -78.03 108.51
CA PHE A 14 43.29 -78.02 107.04
C PHE A 14 41.81 -77.60 106.81
N ALA A 15 41.44 -77.15 105.60
CA ALA A 15 40.09 -76.76 105.14
C ALA A 15 39.48 -75.46 105.76
N ALA A 16 38.57 -74.71 105.10
CA ALA A 16 37.82 -74.98 103.86
C ALA A 16 37.59 -73.73 102.98
N PHE A 17 37.19 -74.00 101.74
CA PHE A 17 36.69 -73.11 100.68
C PHE A 17 35.84 -71.90 101.13
N LEU A 18 36.09 -70.71 100.54
CA LEU A 18 35.01 -69.87 100.01
C LEU A 18 35.51 -68.96 98.87
N MET A 19 35.06 -69.23 97.65
CA MET A 19 35.30 -68.38 96.48
C MET A 19 34.41 -67.14 96.57
N GLY A 20 35.00 -65.96 96.79
CA GLY A 20 34.31 -64.66 96.81
C GLY A 20 34.61 -63.84 95.55
N SER A 21 33.91 -64.13 94.47
CA SER A 21 34.06 -63.42 93.20
C SER A 21 33.52 -61.98 93.27
N LEU A 22 34.39 -60.97 93.30
CA LEU A 22 34.04 -59.62 92.88
C LEU A 22 34.41 -59.46 91.41
N ALA A 23 33.40 -59.55 90.54
CA ALA A 23 33.56 -59.43 89.11
C ALA A 23 33.95 -58.00 88.72
N LEU A 24 35.16 -57.84 88.16
CA LEU A 24 35.57 -56.62 87.50
C LEU A 24 34.94 -56.57 86.10
N SER A 25 33.64 -56.28 86.03
CA SER A 25 32.91 -56.10 84.77
C SER A 25 33.31 -54.80 84.07
N GLN A 26 34.53 -54.78 83.51
CA GLN A 26 34.85 -53.88 82.41
C GLN A 26 34.09 -54.36 81.19
N ALA A 27 32.91 -53.78 80.96
CA ALA A 27 32.17 -53.93 79.71
C ALA A 27 32.95 -53.25 78.58
N GLN A 28 33.97 -53.94 78.06
CA GLN A 28 34.64 -53.57 76.84
C GLN A 28 33.63 -53.74 75.70
N ALA A 29 33.02 -52.64 75.28
CA ALA A 29 32.14 -52.58 74.13
C ALA A 29 32.99 -52.82 72.85
N ALA A 30 33.23 -54.09 72.55
CA ALA A 30 33.88 -54.49 71.31
C ALA A 30 33.02 -54.06 70.13
N VAL A 31 33.63 -53.36 69.16
CA VAL A 31 32.99 -53.06 67.88
C VAL A 31 32.99 -54.34 67.07
N ASP A 32 31.83 -54.97 66.95
CA ASP A 32 31.66 -56.17 66.13
C ASP A 32 31.57 -55.79 64.64
N LEU A 33 32.33 -56.47 63.80
CA LEU A 33 32.39 -56.26 62.36
C LEU A 33 31.77 -57.47 61.66
N SER A 34 30.46 -57.38 61.42
CA SER A 34 29.74 -58.41 60.67
C SER A 34 30.10 -58.37 59.18
N SER A 35 30.09 -59.53 58.52
CA SER A 35 30.34 -59.66 57.08
C SER A 35 29.09 -59.47 56.21
N TYR A 36 28.00 -58.97 56.79
CA TYR A 36 26.74 -58.71 56.07
C TYR A 36 26.73 -57.30 55.48
N ASP A 37 26.09 -57.12 54.33
CA ASP A 37 25.89 -55.80 53.74
C ASP A 37 25.00 -54.92 54.63
N ALA A 38 25.36 -53.65 54.75
CA ALA A 38 24.59 -52.68 55.51
C ALA A 38 23.20 -52.45 54.89
N THR A 39 22.16 -52.44 55.73
CA THR A 39 20.77 -52.32 55.31
C THR A 39 20.32 -50.86 55.24
N SER A 40 19.24 -50.58 54.52
CA SER A 40 18.68 -49.22 54.43
C SER A 40 18.17 -48.65 55.77
N GLN A 41 18.00 -49.47 56.81
CA GLN A 41 17.62 -49.03 58.16
C GLN A 41 18.84 -48.68 59.03
N ASP A 42 20.04 -49.10 58.62
CA ASP A 42 21.27 -48.94 59.40
C ASP A 42 21.64 -47.46 59.48
N SER A 43 22.00 -46.99 60.68
CA SER A 43 22.40 -45.61 60.91
C SER A 43 23.89 -45.45 60.60
N ILE A 44 24.22 -44.42 59.81
CA ILE A 44 25.62 -44.06 59.54
C ILE A 44 26.24 -43.56 60.86
N VAL A 45 27.47 -43.98 61.13
CA VAL A 45 28.20 -43.57 62.32
C VAL A 45 29.34 -42.63 61.95
N ALA A 46 29.57 -41.62 62.79
CA ALA A 46 30.69 -40.70 62.67
C ALA A 46 31.80 -41.10 63.64
N SER A 47 33.04 -41.17 63.17
CA SER A 47 34.20 -41.24 64.04
C SER A 47 34.52 -39.84 64.59
N HIS A 48 34.63 -39.74 65.91
CA HIS A 48 35.01 -38.52 66.61
C HIS A 48 36.32 -38.75 67.34
N TYR A 49 37.33 -37.92 67.04
CA TYR A 49 38.59 -37.94 67.78
C TYR A 49 38.44 -37.09 69.05
N GLU A 50 38.56 -37.74 70.21
CA GLU A 50 38.39 -37.08 71.50
C GLU A 50 39.72 -36.46 71.97
N PRO A 51 39.69 -35.35 72.74
CA PRO A 51 40.90 -34.72 73.28
C PRO A 51 41.76 -35.62 74.18
N THR A 52 41.21 -36.76 74.62
CA THR A 52 41.86 -37.84 75.36
C THR A 52 42.76 -38.73 74.50
N GLY A 53 42.80 -38.53 73.17
CA GLY A 53 43.60 -39.29 72.23
C GLY A 53 42.91 -40.55 71.68
N VAL A 54 41.64 -40.77 72.03
CA VAL A 54 40.86 -41.96 71.65
C VAL A 54 39.81 -41.60 70.60
N TYR A 55 39.52 -42.52 69.68
CA TYR A 55 38.40 -42.38 68.74
C TYR A 55 37.13 -42.99 69.33
N SER A 56 36.05 -42.22 69.40
CA SER A 56 34.70 -42.73 69.72
C SER A 56 33.82 -42.79 68.47
N ILE A 57 32.94 -43.79 68.42
CA ILE A 57 31.95 -43.95 67.36
C ILE A 57 30.64 -43.32 67.84
N ARG A 58 30.14 -42.32 67.12
CA ARG A 58 28.89 -41.62 67.45
C ARG A 58 27.83 -41.97 66.41
N LYS A 59 26.67 -42.43 66.87
CA LYS A 59 25.49 -42.62 66.01
C LYS A 59 25.05 -41.26 65.45
N THR A 60 24.74 -41.21 64.16
CA THR A 60 24.08 -40.05 63.54
C THR A 60 22.60 -40.36 63.29
N ASP A 61 21.79 -39.33 63.07
CA ASP A 61 20.38 -39.46 62.69
C ASP A 61 20.19 -39.76 61.19
N VAL A 62 21.28 -40.03 60.45
CA VAL A 62 21.24 -40.35 59.02
C VAL A 62 21.29 -41.87 58.84
N THR A 63 20.32 -42.43 58.11
CA THR A 63 20.35 -43.84 57.70
C THR A 63 20.97 -44.02 56.32
N LEU A 64 21.50 -45.22 56.06
CA LEU A 64 22.00 -45.59 54.72
C LEU A 64 20.89 -45.48 53.66
N GLY A 65 19.64 -45.82 54.00
CA GLY A 65 18.48 -45.63 53.12
C GLY A 65 18.23 -44.16 52.79
N GLY A 66 18.36 -43.26 53.77
CA GLY A 66 18.27 -41.82 53.54
C GLY A 66 19.38 -41.30 52.61
N LEU A 67 20.61 -41.79 52.78
CA LEU A 67 21.73 -41.42 51.90
C LEU A 67 21.56 -41.99 50.48
N GLN A 68 21.09 -43.23 50.33
CA GLN A 68 20.75 -43.85 49.05
C GLN A 68 19.64 -43.08 48.31
N GLN A 69 18.61 -42.65 49.04
CA GLN A 69 17.53 -41.83 48.50
C GLN A 69 18.02 -40.44 48.06
N LEU A 70 18.83 -39.77 48.87
CA LEU A 70 19.47 -38.49 48.51
C LEU A 70 20.38 -38.63 47.27
N GLN A 71 21.13 -39.74 47.15
CA GLN A 71 21.94 -40.03 45.97
C GLN A 71 21.06 -40.22 44.71
N LYS A 72 19.92 -40.89 44.85
CA LYS A 72 18.94 -41.10 43.77
C LYS A 72 18.32 -39.77 43.33
N GLU A 73 17.85 -38.96 44.27
CA GLU A 73 17.29 -37.63 44.01
C GLU A 73 18.32 -36.70 43.36
N SER A 74 19.57 -36.71 43.84
CA SER A 74 20.66 -35.94 43.22
C SER A 74 20.90 -36.32 41.75
N ARG A 75 20.85 -37.62 41.41
CA ARG A 75 20.93 -38.12 40.03
C ARG A 75 19.71 -37.74 39.18
N GLN A 76 18.52 -37.73 39.77
CA GLN A 76 17.28 -37.27 39.10
C GLN A 76 17.36 -35.77 38.80
N ASN A 77 17.69 -34.95 39.79
CA ASN A 77 17.88 -33.50 39.64
C ASN A 77 18.92 -33.15 38.57
N ALA A 78 20.05 -33.87 38.52
CA ALA A 78 21.05 -33.69 37.47
C ALA A 78 20.52 -34.01 36.05
N SER A 79 19.65 -35.00 35.94
CA SER A 79 19.01 -35.40 34.68
C SER A 79 17.96 -34.37 34.23
N GLU A 80 17.15 -33.87 35.16
CA GLU A 80 16.15 -32.83 34.91
C GLU A 80 16.81 -31.50 34.52
N LEU A 81 17.90 -31.12 35.17
CA LEU A 81 18.70 -29.94 34.80
C LEU A 81 19.27 -30.05 33.37
N ALA A 82 19.71 -31.25 32.95
CA ALA A 82 20.17 -31.48 31.59
C ALA A 82 19.03 -31.33 30.55
N ALA A 83 17.85 -31.89 30.85
CA ALA A 83 16.66 -31.75 30.00
C ALA A 83 16.16 -30.29 29.91
N LEU A 84 16.14 -29.57 31.03
CA LEU A 84 15.75 -28.16 31.09
C LEU A 84 16.74 -27.28 30.29
N LYS A 85 18.05 -27.58 30.37
CA LYS A 85 19.07 -26.87 29.59
C LYS A 85 18.89 -27.02 28.09
N GLU A 86 18.55 -28.22 27.60
CA GLU A 86 18.24 -28.40 26.17
C GLU A 86 16.90 -27.75 25.78
N THR A 87 15.91 -27.73 26.67
CA THR A 87 14.66 -26.95 26.47
C THR A 87 14.93 -25.46 26.32
N VAL A 88 15.72 -24.86 27.22
CA VAL A 88 16.11 -23.44 27.16
C VAL A 88 16.88 -23.12 25.88
N LYS A 89 17.77 -24.01 25.45
CA LYS A 89 18.53 -23.89 24.19
C LYS A 89 17.63 -24.00 22.96
N ALA A 90 16.62 -24.87 22.98
CA ALA A 90 15.60 -24.94 21.93
C ALA A 90 14.73 -23.67 21.87
N GLN A 91 14.27 -23.19 23.03
CA GLN A 91 13.55 -21.92 23.14
C GLN A 91 14.38 -20.73 22.64
N THR A 92 15.68 -20.67 22.97
CA THR A 92 16.61 -19.64 22.49
C THR A 92 16.65 -19.59 20.96
N ARG A 93 16.77 -20.77 20.31
CA ARG A 93 16.74 -20.89 18.84
C ARG A 93 15.40 -20.44 18.24
N LEU A 94 14.27 -20.87 18.83
CA LEU A 94 12.94 -20.46 18.37
C LEU A 94 12.73 -18.94 18.49
N ILE A 95 13.21 -18.31 19.56
CA ILE A 95 13.16 -16.86 19.74
C ILE A 95 14.01 -16.15 18.68
N GLU A 96 15.19 -16.69 18.35
CA GLU A 96 16.06 -16.14 17.31
C GLU A 96 15.46 -16.27 15.91
N GLU A 97 14.85 -17.41 15.58
CA GLU A 97 14.11 -17.63 14.34
C GLU A 97 12.88 -16.71 14.25
N LEU A 98 12.07 -16.60 15.31
CA LEU A 98 10.92 -15.68 15.36
C LEU A 98 11.36 -14.23 15.16
N LYS A 99 12.43 -13.79 15.84
CA LYS A 99 13.00 -12.44 15.69
C LYS A 99 13.47 -12.20 14.25
N ARG A 100 14.15 -13.17 13.64
CA ARG A 100 14.65 -13.10 12.26
C ARG A 100 13.50 -13.01 11.26
N ASN A 101 12.53 -13.92 11.37
CA ASN A 101 11.36 -13.99 10.48
C ASN A 101 10.46 -12.76 10.60
N ASN A 102 10.24 -12.25 11.83
CA ASN A 102 9.50 -11.03 12.04
C ASN A 102 10.24 -9.81 11.46
N GLY A 103 11.56 -9.73 11.67
CA GLY A 103 12.40 -8.67 11.08
C GLY A 103 12.33 -8.62 9.55
N THR A 104 12.53 -9.76 8.88
CA THR A 104 12.45 -9.82 7.41
C THR A 104 11.05 -9.52 6.88
N THR A 105 10.01 -10.01 7.56
CA THR A 105 8.62 -9.77 7.16
C THR A 105 8.26 -8.28 7.29
N THR A 106 8.56 -7.65 8.43
CA THR A 106 8.27 -6.22 8.64
C THR A 106 9.02 -5.32 7.65
N GLN A 107 10.27 -5.64 7.31
CA GLN A 107 11.01 -4.85 6.31
C GLN A 107 10.44 -4.99 4.89
N SER A 108 10.06 -6.21 4.46
CA SER A 108 9.39 -6.39 3.16
C SER A 108 8.07 -5.62 3.10
N SER A 109 7.18 -5.84 4.08
CA SER A 109 5.87 -5.18 4.12
C SER A 109 5.98 -3.66 4.17
N ASN A 110 6.95 -3.09 4.88
CA ASN A 110 7.16 -1.64 4.89
C ASN A 110 7.66 -1.12 3.53
N ALA A 111 8.53 -1.85 2.83
CA ALA A 111 8.95 -1.50 1.48
C ALA A 111 7.75 -1.54 0.51
N ASP A 112 6.97 -2.61 0.54
CA ASP A 112 5.76 -2.78 -0.28
C ASP A 112 4.73 -1.68 -0.03
N VAL A 113 4.43 -1.37 1.25
CA VAL A 113 3.51 -0.28 1.64
C VAL A 113 4.03 1.09 1.17
N SER A 114 5.35 1.34 1.26
CA SER A 114 5.93 2.59 0.77
C SER A 114 5.81 2.73 -0.75
N GLY A 115 6.06 1.65 -1.51
CA GLY A 115 5.90 1.63 -2.97
C GLY A 115 4.44 1.76 -3.41
N LEU A 116 3.50 1.11 -2.69
CA LEU A 116 2.06 1.27 -2.92
C LEU A 116 1.60 2.70 -2.64
N LYS A 117 2.08 3.33 -1.57
CA LYS A 117 1.77 4.73 -1.26
C LYS A 117 2.30 5.67 -2.35
N SER A 118 3.55 5.50 -2.80
CA SER A 118 4.09 6.30 -3.91
C SER A 118 3.31 6.12 -5.21
N LYS A 119 2.83 4.91 -5.53
CA LYS A 119 1.93 4.68 -6.67
C LYS A 119 0.58 5.38 -6.50
N MET A 120 0.00 5.34 -5.30
CA MET A 120 -1.25 6.02 -4.98
C MET A 120 -1.14 7.55 -5.11
N ASP A 121 -0.04 8.14 -4.63
CA ASP A 121 0.23 9.58 -4.76
C ASP A 121 0.36 10.00 -6.24
N GLU A 122 1.01 9.18 -7.07
CA GLU A 122 1.13 9.42 -8.52
C GLU A 122 -0.20 9.22 -9.26
N GLN A 123 -1.01 8.22 -8.87
CA GLN A 123 -2.37 8.06 -9.37
C GLN A 123 -3.27 9.24 -8.99
N SER A 124 -3.14 9.79 -7.77
CA SER A 124 -3.88 10.98 -7.36
C SER A 124 -3.52 12.19 -8.23
N ARG A 125 -2.23 12.43 -8.50
CA ARG A 125 -1.78 13.51 -9.40
C ARG A 125 -2.30 13.36 -10.82
N THR A 126 -2.29 12.15 -11.36
CA THR A 126 -2.80 11.89 -12.73
C THR A 126 -4.31 12.07 -12.81
N ILE A 127 -5.07 11.67 -11.77
CA ILE A 127 -6.51 11.97 -11.66
C ILE A 127 -6.77 13.47 -11.65
N SER A 128 -6.11 14.25 -10.79
CA SER A 128 -6.31 15.72 -10.74
C SER A 128 -5.94 16.42 -12.06
N LYS A 129 -4.93 15.91 -12.78
CA LYS A 129 -4.59 16.41 -14.11
C LYS A 129 -5.69 16.11 -15.13
N LEU A 130 -6.23 14.88 -15.13
CA LEU A 130 -7.36 14.50 -15.99
C LEU A 130 -8.63 15.29 -15.65
N GLU A 131 -8.91 15.56 -14.38
CA GLU A 131 -10.01 16.42 -13.94
C GLU A 131 -9.85 17.86 -14.45
N SER A 132 -8.64 18.43 -14.43
CA SER A 132 -8.37 19.73 -15.04
C SER A 132 -8.63 19.70 -16.54
N GLN A 133 -8.08 18.72 -17.26
CA GLN A 133 -8.30 18.58 -18.71
C GLN A 133 -9.78 18.37 -19.08
N LEU A 134 -10.54 17.63 -18.26
CA LEU A 134 -11.97 17.44 -18.43
C LEU A 134 -12.73 18.76 -18.21
N ASN A 135 -12.37 19.53 -17.18
CA ASN A 135 -12.95 20.84 -16.92
C ASN A 135 -12.63 21.83 -18.05
N ASP A 136 -11.40 21.86 -18.54
CA ASP A 136 -11.00 22.71 -19.67
C ASP A 136 -11.73 22.31 -20.96
N LEU A 137 -11.88 21.02 -21.23
CA LEU A 137 -12.66 20.53 -22.37
C LEU A 137 -14.15 20.87 -22.24
N LYS A 138 -14.73 20.71 -21.05
CA LYS A 138 -16.12 21.08 -20.74
C LYS A 138 -16.34 22.59 -20.89
N ARG A 139 -15.37 23.41 -20.44
CA ARG A 139 -15.38 24.87 -20.62
C ARG A 139 -15.23 25.23 -22.09
N SER A 140 -14.39 24.55 -22.86
CA SER A 140 -14.24 24.76 -24.32
C SER A 140 -15.51 24.41 -25.09
N ALA A 141 -16.13 23.25 -24.80
CA ALA A 141 -17.38 22.82 -25.42
C ALA A 141 -18.57 23.73 -25.05
N GLY A 142 -18.67 24.14 -23.78
CA GLY A 142 -19.67 25.11 -23.32
C GLY A 142 -19.40 26.55 -23.79
N SER A 143 -18.14 26.91 -24.02
CA SER A 143 -17.72 28.20 -24.60
C SER A 143 -17.65 28.15 -26.13
N SER A 144 -18.55 27.38 -26.74
CA SER A 144 -18.88 27.46 -28.16
C SER A 144 -19.61 28.78 -28.51
N SER A 145 -19.31 29.87 -27.81
CA SER A 145 -19.74 31.25 -28.12
C SER A 145 -19.30 31.71 -29.51
N SER A 146 -18.23 31.11 -30.06
CA SER A 146 -17.84 31.26 -31.47
C SER A 146 -18.93 30.81 -32.46
N SER A 147 -19.80 29.85 -32.07
CA SER A 147 -20.96 29.46 -32.88
C SER A 147 -22.06 30.54 -32.90
N ASN A 148 -22.20 31.33 -31.83
CA ASN A 148 -23.14 32.45 -31.78
C ASN A 148 -22.70 33.59 -32.71
N SER A 149 -21.41 33.95 -32.73
CA SER A 149 -20.89 34.96 -33.67
C SER A 149 -21.13 34.54 -35.12
N SER A 150 -20.76 33.30 -35.49
CA SER A 150 -21.03 32.79 -36.84
C SER A 150 -22.52 32.73 -37.18
N SER A 151 -23.40 32.45 -36.21
CA SER A 151 -24.86 32.48 -36.39
C SER A 151 -25.39 33.90 -36.65
N SER A 152 -24.90 34.90 -35.91
CA SER A 152 -25.24 36.31 -36.16
C SER A 152 -24.68 36.81 -37.49
N ASP A 153 -23.46 36.42 -37.86
CA ASP A 153 -22.84 36.80 -39.13
C ASP A 153 -23.62 36.21 -40.31
N VAL A 154 -23.94 34.91 -40.28
CA VAL A 154 -24.78 34.24 -41.27
C VAL A 154 -26.16 34.89 -41.37
N SER A 155 -26.77 35.25 -40.24
CA SER A 155 -28.06 35.96 -40.23
C SER A 155 -27.96 37.34 -40.88
N SER A 156 -26.91 38.11 -40.59
CA SER A 156 -26.67 39.42 -41.18
C SER A 156 -26.38 39.35 -42.69
N LEU A 157 -25.64 38.34 -43.13
CA LEU A 157 -25.36 38.06 -44.54
C LEU A 157 -26.63 37.66 -45.28
N LYS A 158 -27.48 36.84 -44.66
CA LYS A 158 -28.79 36.44 -45.22
C LYS A 158 -29.71 37.64 -45.42
N SER A 159 -29.78 38.57 -44.46
CA SER A 159 -30.53 39.83 -44.63
C SER A 159 -29.96 40.70 -45.74
N LYS A 160 -28.63 40.86 -45.83
CA LYS A 160 -27.99 41.61 -46.93
C LYS A 160 -28.29 41.01 -48.30
N ILE A 161 -28.27 39.68 -48.43
CA ILE A 161 -28.62 38.98 -49.67
C ILE A 161 -30.08 39.23 -50.05
N GLU A 162 -31.01 39.18 -49.09
CA GLU A 162 -32.44 39.48 -49.30
C GLU A 162 -32.66 40.93 -49.76
N ASP A 163 -31.97 41.91 -49.15
CA ASP A 163 -32.05 43.32 -49.55
C ASP A 163 -31.42 43.58 -50.93
N GLN A 164 -30.31 42.89 -51.25
CA GLN A 164 -29.72 42.91 -52.59
C GLN A 164 -30.66 42.29 -53.63
N ASN A 165 -31.29 41.15 -53.32
CA ASN A 165 -32.25 40.48 -54.20
C ASN A 165 -33.45 41.38 -54.52
N ARG A 166 -34.04 42.02 -53.50
CA ARG A 166 -35.10 43.03 -53.66
C ARG A 166 -34.66 44.24 -54.50
N SER A 167 -33.40 44.61 -54.41
CA SER A 167 -32.82 45.71 -55.20
C SER A 167 -32.63 45.30 -56.66
N ILE A 168 -32.20 44.07 -56.93
CA ILE A 168 -32.11 43.49 -58.27
C ILE A 168 -33.48 43.45 -58.93
N SER A 169 -34.52 42.89 -58.28
CA SER A 169 -35.87 42.83 -58.86
C SER A 169 -36.46 44.22 -59.19
N LYS A 170 -36.13 45.25 -58.39
CA LYS A 170 -36.50 46.65 -58.69
C LYS A 170 -35.77 47.20 -59.92
N LEU A 171 -34.51 46.83 -60.11
CA LEU A 171 -33.73 47.21 -61.30
C LEU A 171 -34.23 46.48 -62.55
N GLU A 172 -34.57 45.19 -62.45
CA GLU A 172 -35.16 44.41 -63.55
C GLU A 172 -36.52 44.97 -64.00
N SER A 173 -37.38 45.39 -63.06
CA SER A 173 -38.63 46.09 -63.38
C SER A 173 -38.35 47.39 -64.13
N LYS A 174 -37.46 48.24 -63.61
CA LYS A 174 -37.09 49.51 -64.28
C LYS A 174 -36.49 49.30 -65.66
N LEU A 175 -35.67 48.27 -65.85
CA LEU A 175 -35.10 47.92 -67.15
C LEU A 175 -36.21 47.49 -68.13
N SER A 176 -37.18 46.70 -67.66
CA SER A 176 -38.35 46.28 -68.45
C SER A 176 -39.23 47.47 -68.85
N ASP A 177 -39.45 48.42 -67.94
CA ASP A 177 -40.20 49.66 -68.20
C ASP A 177 -39.48 50.55 -69.21
N ILE A 178 -38.15 50.70 -69.08
CA ILE A 178 -37.32 51.42 -70.05
C ILE A 178 -37.42 50.73 -71.41
N GLN A 179 -37.20 49.43 -71.51
CA GLN A 179 -37.27 48.67 -72.77
C GLN A 179 -38.64 48.82 -73.46
N ARG A 180 -39.74 48.77 -72.70
CA ARG A 180 -41.09 49.05 -73.19
C ARG A 180 -41.22 50.48 -73.71
N SER A 181 -40.82 51.48 -72.91
CA SER A 181 -40.93 52.90 -73.28
C SER A 181 -40.10 53.25 -74.51
N SER A 182 -38.88 52.73 -74.64
CA SER A 182 -38.02 52.91 -75.80
C SER A 182 -38.60 52.26 -77.05
N GLY A 183 -39.18 51.04 -76.94
CA GLY A 183 -39.86 50.38 -78.04
C GLY A 183 -41.13 51.10 -78.49
N SER A 184 -41.92 51.65 -77.55
CA SER A 184 -43.08 52.48 -77.89
C SER A 184 -42.67 53.80 -78.54
N SER A 185 -41.64 54.46 -78.02
CA SER A 185 -41.11 55.72 -78.56
C SER A 185 -40.49 55.55 -79.96
N SER A 186 -39.77 54.45 -80.21
CA SER A 186 -39.21 54.18 -81.54
C SER A 186 -40.31 53.85 -82.56
N ASN A 187 -41.34 53.08 -82.17
CA ASN A 187 -42.47 52.81 -83.05
C ASN A 187 -43.29 54.07 -83.37
N SER A 188 -43.56 54.94 -82.40
CA SER A 188 -44.28 56.20 -82.66
C SER A 188 -43.48 57.11 -83.59
N SER A 189 -42.19 57.35 -83.29
CA SER A 189 -41.33 58.17 -84.16
C SER A 189 -41.16 57.58 -85.55
N SER A 190 -41.13 56.25 -85.70
CA SER A 190 -41.10 55.58 -87.01
C SER A 190 -42.41 55.76 -87.79
N GLY A 191 -43.55 55.79 -87.10
CA GLY A 191 -44.86 56.15 -87.66
C GLY A 191 -44.90 57.60 -88.15
N ASP A 192 -44.46 58.54 -87.32
CA ASP A 192 -44.41 59.98 -87.65
C ASP A 192 -43.44 60.26 -88.81
N ILE A 193 -42.30 59.58 -88.86
CA ILE A 193 -41.37 59.65 -90.00
C ILE A 193 -42.02 59.10 -91.29
N SER A 194 -42.89 58.09 -91.17
CA SER A 194 -43.57 57.48 -92.32
C SER A 194 -44.67 58.39 -92.88
N SER A 195 -45.48 59.04 -92.02
CA SER A 195 -46.46 60.04 -92.45
C SER A 195 -45.77 61.28 -93.05
N LEU A 196 -44.74 61.82 -92.40
CA LEU A 196 -43.96 62.94 -92.94
C LEU A 196 -43.32 62.63 -94.30
N LYS A 197 -42.82 61.41 -94.51
CA LYS A 197 -42.33 60.97 -95.83
C LYS A 197 -43.44 60.96 -96.89
N GLN A 198 -44.64 60.53 -96.53
CA GLN A 198 -45.79 60.53 -97.42
C GLN A 198 -46.22 61.96 -97.77
N ASP A 199 -46.28 62.86 -96.78
CA ASP A 199 -46.60 64.28 -96.98
C ASP A 199 -45.56 65.01 -97.84
N ILE A 200 -44.26 64.74 -97.64
CA ILE A 200 -43.20 65.26 -98.52
C ILE A 200 -43.37 64.76 -99.96
N SER A 201 -43.75 63.50 -100.17
CA SER A 201 -44.02 62.94 -101.49
C SER A 201 -45.23 63.61 -102.18
N ASN A 202 -46.30 63.85 -101.42
CA ASN A 202 -47.49 64.58 -101.86
C ASN A 202 -47.15 66.03 -102.22
N LEU A 203 -46.38 66.71 -101.37
CA LEU A 203 -45.95 68.10 -101.59
C LEU A 203 -45.04 68.20 -102.83
N ARG A 204 -44.07 67.30 -102.99
CA ARG A 204 -43.20 67.24 -104.18
C ARG A 204 -43.99 67.05 -105.47
N SER A 205 -45.03 66.22 -105.42
CA SER A 205 -45.94 66.01 -106.56
C SER A 205 -46.75 67.28 -106.89
N SER A 206 -47.20 68.02 -105.86
CA SER A 206 -47.88 69.31 -106.03
C SER A 206 -46.95 70.40 -106.58
N VAL A 207 -45.69 70.46 -106.12
CA VAL A 207 -44.66 71.38 -106.64
C VAL A 207 -44.38 71.10 -108.12
N GLY A 208 -44.17 69.85 -108.52
CA GLY A 208 -43.95 69.51 -109.94
C GLY A 208 -45.14 69.87 -110.86
N ARG A 209 -46.37 69.81 -110.34
CA ARG A 209 -47.56 70.32 -111.05
C ARG A 209 -47.52 71.85 -111.17
N LEU A 210 -47.21 72.57 -110.10
CA LEU A 210 -47.05 74.03 -110.10
C LEU A 210 -45.94 74.48 -111.06
N GLU A 211 -44.78 73.83 -111.06
CA GLU A 211 -43.69 74.09 -112.01
C GLU A 211 -44.15 73.90 -113.47
N SER A 212 -44.90 72.84 -113.74
CA SER A 212 -45.49 72.58 -115.07
C SER A 212 -46.47 73.69 -115.48
N GLN A 213 -47.31 74.17 -114.56
CA GLN A 213 -48.23 75.29 -114.79
C GLN A 213 -47.48 76.60 -115.04
N VAL A 214 -46.46 76.92 -114.22
CA VAL A 214 -45.63 78.13 -114.39
C VAL A 214 -44.87 78.10 -115.71
N SER A 215 -44.31 76.95 -116.10
CA SER A 215 -43.67 76.76 -117.40
C SER A 215 -44.66 77.02 -118.55
N SER A 216 -45.87 76.46 -118.45
CA SER A 216 -46.95 76.67 -119.43
C SER A 216 -47.39 78.14 -119.54
N LEU A 217 -47.49 78.85 -118.41
CA LEU A 217 -47.77 80.30 -118.41
C LEU A 217 -46.61 81.10 -119.01
N SER A 218 -45.36 80.77 -118.66
CA SER A 218 -44.16 81.43 -119.16
C SER A 218 -44.04 81.30 -120.68
N SER A 219 -44.35 80.13 -121.26
CA SER A 219 -44.42 79.93 -122.71
C SER A 219 -45.56 80.68 -123.40
N LYS A 220 -46.52 81.21 -122.65
CA LYS A 220 -47.72 81.92 -123.16
C LYS A 220 -47.63 83.46 -122.98
N VAL A 221 -46.58 83.93 -122.31
CA VAL A 221 -46.27 85.35 -122.07
C VAL A 221 -45.10 85.83 -122.96
N LYS A 222 -44.52 84.93 -123.75
CA LYS A 222 -43.62 85.20 -124.88
C LYS A 222 -44.37 85.10 -126.21
#